data_AF-A7NKB6-F1
#
_entry.id   AF-A7NKB6-F1
#
_cell.length_a   1.000
_cell.length_b   1.000
_cell.length_c   1.000
_cell.angle_alpha   90.00
_cell.angle_beta   90.00
_cell.angle_gamma   90.00
#
_symmetry.space_group_name_H-M   'P 1'
#
loop_
_entity.id
_entity.type
_entity.pdbx_description
1 polymer ?
#
loop_
_entity_poly.entity_id
_entity_poly.type
_entity_poly.pdbx_seq_one_letter_code
_entity_poly.pdbx_strand_id
1 'polypeptide(L)'
;MASSHRPGWFDRLLRIERSDSRDTIEANVVELSDVSAGAVEAQKVTLSRAFARSITAQDDVSMTFSAALSVHAGGDVSMTGSATPLLMVGRDARLSGASAGIVAAREARVESGMVGVLLAGSADLGNETRVLITGRDALLLGATVGVFFPLVAYLLRRFAPPPEEPAPRPWYARAGLWLLRQTIVLGGAGLLGWVAYRSLRQQARRLLPGLAGR
;
A
#
# COMPACT_ATOMS: atom_id res chain seq x y z
N MET A 1 13.81 49.18 -19.64
CA MET A 1 12.75 49.01 -18.61
C MET A 1 12.57 47.52 -18.37
N ALA A 2 13.18 46.98 -17.31
CA ALA A 2 13.01 45.59 -16.91
C ALA A 2 12.03 45.57 -15.74
N SER A 3 10.83 45.02 -15.93
CA SER A 3 9.86 44.86 -14.85
C SER A 3 10.20 43.61 -14.04
N SER A 4 10.50 43.84 -12.78
CA SER A 4 10.66 42.82 -11.75
C SER A 4 9.31 42.19 -11.41
N HIS A 5 9.02 40.99 -11.91
CA HIS A 5 7.94 40.17 -11.37
C HIS A 5 8.45 39.43 -10.13
N ARG A 6 8.00 39.84 -8.96
CA ARG A 6 8.16 39.08 -7.71
C ARG A 6 6.98 38.09 -7.62
N PRO A 7 7.20 36.78 -7.52
CA PRO A 7 6.12 35.83 -7.28
C PRO A 7 5.55 36.08 -5.88
N GLY A 8 4.23 36.18 -5.80
CA GLY A 8 3.52 36.47 -4.55
C GLY A 8 3.36 35.19 -3.74
N TRP A 9 3.42 35.30 -2.41
CA TRP A 9 3.17 34.21 -1.46
C TRP A 9 1.75 33.60 -1.55
N PHE A 10 0.86 34.19 -2.34
CA PHE A 10 -0.47 33.66 -2.69
C PHE A 10 -0.49 32.72 -3.91
N ASP A 11 0.63 32.53 -4.63
CA ASP A 11 0.71 31.67 -5.83
C ASP A 11 0.65 30.15 -5.53
N ARG A 12 0.23 29.72 -4.33
CA ARG A 12 0.39 28.32 -3.85
C ARG A 12 -0.87 27.56 -3.46
N LEU A 13 -2.06 28.09 -3.76
CA LEU A 13 -3.32 27.40 -3.50
C LEU A 13 -4.09 27.22 -4.82
N LEU A 14 -3.98 26.03 -5.41
CA LEU A 14 -4.88 25.61 -6.49
C LEU A 14 -6.14 25.04 -5.86
N ARG A 15 -7.13 25.91 -5.65
CA ARG A 15 -8.50 25.54 -5.35
C ARG A 15 -9.27 25.43 -6.66
N ILE A 16 -9.72 24.23 -7.02
CA ILE A 16 -10.52 23.98 -8.22
C ILE A 16 -11.95 23.74 -7.77
N GLU A 17 -12.82 24.74 -7.98
CA GLU A 17 -14.21 24.77 -7.48
C GLU A 17 -15.27 24.38 -8.52
N ARG A 18 -14.92 24.08 -9.78
CA ARG A 18 -15.91 23.58 -10.76
C ARG A 18 -15.30 22.96 -12.00
N SER A 19 -15.87 21.81 -12.40
CA SER A 19 -15.82 21.10 -13.69
C SER A 19 -14.75 21.51 -14.73
N ASP A 20 -13.48 21.49 -14.34
CA ASP A 20 -12.36 21.38 -15.28
C ASP A 20 -11.69 20.04 -14.99
N SER A 21 -12.04 19.03 -15.78
CA SER A 21 -11.33 17.74 -15.79
C SER A 21 -9.91 17.99 -16.29
N ARG A 22 -8.99 18.21 -15.36
CA ARG A 22 -7.55 18.23 -15.64
C ARG A 22 -7.02 16.81 -15.55
N ASP A 23 -6.26 16.40 -16.57
CA ASP A 23 -5.64 15.08 -16.63
C ASP A 23 -4.65 14.86 -15.48
N THR A 24 -3.92 15.91 -15.10
CA THR A 24 -3.01 15.93 -13.95
C THR A 24 -3.04 17.29 -13.26
N ILE A 25 -3.13 17.29 -11.93
CA ILE A 25 -3.02 18.48 -11.08
C ILE A 25 -1.78 18.29 -10.21
N GLU A 26 -0.81 19.20 -10.34
CA GLU A 26 0.40 19.22 -9.52
C GLU A 26 0.44 20.53 -8.71
N ALA A 27 0.49 20.44 -7.39
CA ALA A 27 0.61 21.59 -6.50
C ALA A 27 1.18 21.18 -5.14
N ASN A 28 1.60 22.13 -4.29
CA ASN A 28 1.96 21.77 -2.91
C ASN A 28 0.74 21.32 -2.10
N VAL A 29 -0.37 22.05 -2.23
CA VAL A 29 -1.63 21.73 -1.56
C VAL A 29 -2.73 21.74 -2.60
N VAL A 30 -3.51 20.66 -2.65
CA VAL A 30 -4.65 20.53 -3.56
C VAL A 30 -5.92 20.38 -2.74
N GLU A 31 -6.88 21.26 -2.99
CA GLU A 31 -8.23 21.16 -2.46
C GLU A 31 -9.21 20.97 -3.62
N LEU A 32 -9.88 19.82 -3.65
CA LEU A 32 -10.92 19.50 -4.62
C LEU A 32 -12.26 19.48 -3.90
N SER A 33 -13.20 20.29 -4.37
CA SER A 33 -14.57 20.31 -3.87
C SER A 33 -15.55 20.26 -5.03
N ASP A 34 -16.46 19.29 -5.02
CA ASP A 34 -17.51 19.16 -6.03
C ASP A 34 -16.98 19.08 -7.49
N VAL A 35 -15.84 18.40 -7.67
CA VAL A 35 -15.13 18.26 -8.96
C VAL A 35 -14.59 16.85 -9.20
N SER A 36 -14.23 16.56 -10.45
CA SER A 36 -13.49 15.36 -10.84
C SER A 36 -12.09 15.71 -11.35
N ALA A 37 -11.09 14.95 -10.91
CA ALA A 37 -9.72 15.07 -11.36
C ALA A 37 -9.21 13.72 -11.92
N GLY A 38 -8.29 13.78 -12.88
CA GLY A 38 -7.55 12.60 -13.32
C GLY A 38 -6.54 12.18 -12.25
N ALA A 39 -5.31 12.61 -12.40
CA ALA A 39 -4.24 12.43 -11.41
C ALA A 39 -4.07 13.67 -10.55
N VAL A 40 -3.87 13.49 -9.25
CA VAL A 40 -3.55 14.54 -8.30
C VAL A 40 -2.22 14.21 -7.64
N GLU A 41 -1.23 15.06 -7.82
CA GLU A 41 0.08 14.95 -7.20
C GLU A 41 0.33 16.17 -6.32
N ALA A 42 0.48 15.95 -5.01
CA ALA A 42 0.69 17.06 -4.09
C ALA A 42 1.49 16.69 -2.84
N GLN A 43 1.79 17.69 -2.03
CA GLN A 43 2.27 17.46 -0.68
C GLN A 43 1.12 17.06 0.23
N LYS A 44 0.00 17.79 0.16
CA LYS A 44 -1.24 17.51 0.90
C LYS A 44 -2.45 17.59 -0.02
N VAL A 45 -3.41 16.68 0.16
CA VAL A 45 -4.63 16.63 -0.66
C VAL A 45 -5.88 16.56 0.20
N THR A 46 -6.85 17.42 -0.07
CA THR A 46 -8.17 17.39 0.56
C THR A 46 -9.23 17.26 -0.52
N LEU A 47 -10.08 16.23 -0.42
CA LEU A 47 -11.23 16.01 -1.29
C LEU A 47 -12.53 16.11 -0.48
N SER A 48 -13.48 16.89 -1.00
CA SER A 48 -14.83 16.97 -0.47
C SER A 48 -15.84 16.81 -1.60
N ARG A 49 -16.70 15.78 -1.55
CA ARG A 49 -17.65 15.46 -2.63
C ARG A 49 -16.99 15.46 -4.02
N ALA A 50 -15.77 14.94 -4.09
CA ALA A 50 -14.96 14.95 -5.29
C ALA A 50 -14.60 13.53 -5.72
N PHE A 51 -14.25 13.39 -7.01
CA PHE A 51 -13.74 12.15 -7.57
C PHE A 51 -12.32 12.34 -8.10
N ALA A 52 -11.41 11.42 -7.82
CA ALA A 52 -10.08 11.41 -8.43
C ALA A 52 -9.73 10.02 -8.95
N ARG A 53 -9.09 9.92 -10.12
CA ARG A 53 -8.61 8.61 -10.61
C ARG A 53 -7.45 8.12 -9.73
N SER A 54 -6.45 8.96 -9.52
CA SER A 54 -5.29 8.62 -8.69
C SER A 54 -4.85 9.82 -7.86
N ILE A 55 -4.58 9.59 -6.58
CA ILE A 55 -4.05 10.59 -5.66
C ILE A 55 -2.70 10.11 -5.15
N THR A 56 -1.68 10.94 -5.31
CA THR A 56 -0.35 10.73 -4.74
C THR A 56 -0.01 11.96 -3.88
N ALA A 57 0.01 11.78 -2.56
CA ALA A 57 0.39 12.80 -1.59
C ALA A 57 1.66 12.40 -0.85
N GLN A 58 2.59 13.35 -0.67
CA GLN A 58 3.80 13.11 0.12
C GLN A 58 3.50 13.03 1.62
N ASP A 59 2.56 13.86 2.09
CA ASP A 59 2.10 13.89 3.48
C ASP A 59 0.68 13.34 3.55
N ASP A 60 -0.29 14.19 3.92
CA ASP A 60 -1.62 13.74 4.34
C ASP A 60 -2.66 13.79 3.21
N VAL A 61 -3.62 12.87 3.26
CA VAL A 61 -4.83 12.90 2.42
C VAL A 61 -6.07 12.90 3.29
N SER A 62 -6.98 13.85 3.05
CA SER A 62 -8.30 13.88 3.68
C SER A 62 -9.39 13.74 2.63
N MET A 63 -10.31 12.80 2.81
CA MET A 63 -11.44 12.55 1.91
C MET A 63 -12.74 12.56 2.70
N THR A 64 -13.67 13.40 2.28
CA THR A 64 -15.01 13.49 2.86
C THR A 64 -16.05 13.34 1.76
N PHE A 65 -16.93 12.34 1.88
CA PHE A 65 -17.93 11.98 0.87
C PHE A 65 -17.37 11.91 -0.56
N SER A 66 -16.13 11.42 -0.69
CA SER A 66 -15.36 11.45 -1.94
C SER A 66 -15.00 10.03 -2.38
N ALA A 67 -14.60 9.88 -3.63
CA ALA A 67 -14.16 8.59 -4.15
C ALA A 67 -12.86 8.72 -4.95
N ALA A 68 -11.98 7.74 -4.81
CA ALA A 68 -10.75 7.68 -5.61
C ALA A 68 -10.38 6.24 -5.98
N LEU A 69 -9.86 5.98 -7.19
CA LEU A 69 -9.47 4.61 -7.56
C LEU A 69 -8.18 4.16 -6.90
N SER A 70 -7.21 5.05 -6.74
CA SER A 70 -6.02 4.79 -5.92
C SER A 70 -5.63 6.00 -5.10
N VAL A 71 -5.22 5.74 -3.85
CA VAL A 71 -4.71 6.74 -2.91
C VAL A 71 -3.38 6.26 -2.37
N HIS A 72 -2.35 7.08 -2.56
CA HIS A 72 -1.02 6.88 -2.01
C HIS A 72 -0.67 8.10 -1.16
N ALA A 73 -0.47 7.91 0.14
CA ALA A 73 -0.09 8.97 1.07
C ALA A 73 1.15 8.57 1.86
N GLY A 74 2.16 9.43 1.91
CA GLY A 74 3.34 9.18 2.76
C GLY A 74 3.08 9.44 4.25
N GLY A 75 2.13 10.33 4.57
CA GLY A 75 1.67 10.66 5.91
C GLY A 75 0.41 9.89 6.33
N ASP A 76 -0.57 10.61 6.86
CA ASP A 76 -1.84 10.05 7.34
C ASP A 76 -2.95 10.13 6.29
N VAL A 77 -3.92 9.22 6.37
CA VAL A 77 -5.15 9.31 5.58
C VAL A 77 -6.36 9.33 6.47
N SER A 78 -7.27 10.28 6.25
CA SER A 78 -8.58 10.34 6.89
C SER A 78 -9.68 10.23 5.84
N MET A 79 -10.54 9.24 5.95
CA MET A 79 -11.67 9.00 5.05
C MET A 79 -12.97 8.97 5.83
N THR A 80 -13.89 9.88 5.48
CA THR A 80 -15.24 9.93 6.05
C THR A 80 -16.27 9.75 4.94
N GLY A 81 -17.13 8.73 5.02
CA GLY A 81 -18.17 8.49 4.01
C GLY A 81 -17.63 8.30 2.60
N SER A 82 -16.38 7.83 2.46
CA SER A 82 -15.61 7.85 1.21
C SER A 82 -15.24 6.44 0.75
N ALA A 83 -14.91 6.28 -0.53
CA ALA A 83 -14.62 4.97 -1.12
C ALA A 83 -13.31 4.94 -1.91
N THR A 84 -12.48 3.91 -1.69
CA THR A 84 -11.29 3.68 -2.53
C THR A 84 -10.90 2.20 -2.65
N PRO A 85 -10.78 1.63 -3.86
CA PRO A 85 -10.39 0.23 -3.98
C PRO A 85 -8.93 -0.02 -3.55
N LEU A 86 -8.04 0.97 -3.66
CA LEU A 86 -6.63 0.83 -3.28
C LEU A 86 -6.15 2.02 -2.43
N LEU A 87 -5.79 1.73 -1.19
CA LEU A 87 -5.29 2.70 -0.22
C LEU A 87 -3.92 2.27 0.31
N MET A 88 -2.89 3.09 0.06
CA MET A 88 -1.55 2.92 0.62
C MET A 88 -1.19 4.13 1.49
N VAL A 89 -0.84 3.89 2.74
CA VAL A 89 -0.60 4.91 3.77
C VAL A 89 0.73 4.63 4.47
N GLY A 90 1.60 5.62 4.54
CA GLY A 90 2.91 5.50 5.19
C GLY A 90 2.84 5.45 6.73
N ARG A 91 1.80 6.08 7.30
CA ARG A 91 1.54 6.17 8.73
C ARG A 91 0.15 5.64 9.08
N ASP A 92 -0.80 6.52 9.39
CA ASP A 92 -2.07 6.14 10.02
C ASP A 92 -3.24 6.30 9.05
N ALA A 93 -4.03 5.25 8.88
CA ALA A 93 -5.27 5.27 8.11
C ALA A 93 -6.48 5.33 9.05
N ARG A 94 -7.31 6.36 8.94
CA ARG A 94 -8.56 6.53 9.69
C ARG A 94 -9.74 6.45 8.73
N LEU A 95 -10.62 5.48 8.93
CA LEU A 95 -11.75 5.19 8.06
C LEU A 95 -13.04 5.24 8.90
N SER A 96 -13.95 6.15 8.58
CA SER A 96 -15.23 6.33 9.28
C SER A 96 -16.37 6.37 8.26
N GLY A 97 -17.26 5.38 8.30
CA GLY A 97 -18.26 5.14 7.25
C GLY A 97 -17.67 4.97 5.86
N ALA A 98 -16.42 4.49 5.75
CA ALA A 98 -15.67 4.45 4.50
C ALA A 98 -15.49 3.02 3.98
N SER A 99 -15.39 2.86 2.66
CA SER A 99 -15.15 1.56 2.04
C SER A 99 -13.80 1.51 1.33
N ALA A 100 -13.06 0.42 1.55
CA ALA A 100 -11.81 0.18 0.86
C ALA A 100 -11.64 -1.27 0.38
N GLY A 101 -11.05 -1.44 -0.80
CA GLY A 101 -10.75 -2.77 -1.33
C GLY A 101 -9.53 -3.36 -0.62
N ILE A 102 -8.38 -2.73 -0.81
CA ILE A 102 -7.10 -3.09 -0.19
C ILE A 102 -6.58 -1.87 0.56
N VAL A 103 -6.22 -2.06 1.83
CA VAL A 103 -5.61 -1.03 2.68
C VAL A 103 -4.25 -1.53 3.14
N ALA A 104 -3.20 -0.79 2.83
CA ALA A 104 -1.86 -1.00 3.37
C ALA A 104 -1.45 0.20 4.21
N ALA A 105 -1.27 0.03 5.52
CA ALA A 105 -0.95 1.12 6.45
C ALA A 105 0.01 0.64 7.55
N ARG A 106 0.61 1.57 8.31
CA ARG A 106 1.31 1.19 9.55
C ARG A 106 0.30 0.90 10.64
N GLU A 107 -0.62 1.83 10.83
CA GLU A 107 -1.73 1.72 11.76
C GLU A 107 -3.02 2.01 11.01
N ALA A 108 -4.06 1.22 11.25
CA ALA A 108 -5.36 1.42 10.63
C ALA A 108 -6.43 1.43 11.71
N ARG A 109 -7.16 2.54 11.82
CA ARG A 109 -8.36 2.66 12.62
C ARG A 109 -9.57 2.72 11.70
N VAL A 110 -10.42 1.71 11.78
CA VAL A 110 -11.67 1.65 11.03
C VAL A 110 -12.79 1.74 12.05
N GLU A 111 -13.55 2.83 12.09
CA GLU A 111 -14.66 3.01 13.03
C GLU A 111 -15.92 2.30 12.53
N SER A 112 -16.23 2.51 11.24
CA SER A 112 -17.36 1.87 10.55
C SER A 112 -17.06 1.81 9.06
N GLY A 113 -17.51 0.75 8.39
CA GLY A 113 -17.29 0.57 6.95
C GLY A 113 -16.85 -0.83 6.55
N MET A 114 -16.42 -0.95 5.29
CA MET A 114 -16.05 -2.23 4.69
C MET A 114 -14.62 -2.17 4.17
N VAL A 115 -13.76 -3.08 4.63
CA VAL A 115 -12.40 -3.24 4.10
C VAL A 115 -12.25 -4.67 3.57
N GLY A 116 -11.86 -4.83 2.32
CA GLY A 116 -11.61 -6.15 1.75
C GLY A 116 -10.39 -6.80 2.39
N VAL A 117 -9.21 -6.28 2.11
CA VAL A 117 -7.94 -6.78 2.63
C VAL A 117 -7.26 -5.66 3.42
N LEU A 118 -6.95 -5.92 4.69
CA LEU A 118 -6.28 -4.96 5.56
C LEU A 118 -4.88 -5.43 5.94
N LEU A 119 -3.86 -4.80 5.36
CA LEU A 119 -2.45 -5.00 5.65
C LEU A 119 -1.96 -3.87 6.57
N ALA A 120 -2.12 -4.03 7.87
CA ALA A 120 -1.66 -3.05 8.86
C ALA A 120 -0.77 -3.68 9.94
N GLY A 121 0.19 -2.91 10.45
CA GLY A 121 1.02 -3.31 11.60
C GLY A 121 0.20 -3.35 12.89
N SER A 122 -0.71 -2.39 13.06
CA SER A 122 -1.74 -2.35 14.09
C SER A 122 -3.09 -2.03 13.45
N ALA A 123 -4.16 -2.71 13.88
CA ALA A 123 -5.51 -2.47 13.40
C ALA A 123 -6.47 -2.33 14.58
N ASP A 124 -7.23 -1.24 14.59
CA ASP A 124 -8.27 -0.92 15.56
C ASP A 124 -9.60 -0.87 14.81
N LEU A 125 -10.48 -1.83 15.11
CA LEU A 125 -11.70 -2.09 14.35
C LEU A 125 -12.91 -1.85 15.24
N GLY A 126 -13.75 -0.90 14.85
CA GLY A 126 -15.00 -0.59 15.51
C GLY A 126 -16.06 -1.68 15.27
N ASN A 127 -17.12 -1.64 16.08
CA ASN A 127 -18.14 -2.69 16.15
C ASN A 127 -18.93 -2.89 14.83
N GLU A 128 -18.94 -1.90 13.94
CA GLU A 128 -19.66 -1.94 12.65
C GLU A 128 -18.73 -2.11 11.44
N THR A 129 -17.56 -2.70 11.66
CA THR A 129 -16.59 -2.92 10.59
C THR A 129 -16.63 -4.35 10.05
N ARG A 130 -16.56 -4.47 8.73
CA ARG A 130 -16.37 -5.77 8.06
C ARG A 130 -15.01 -5.77 7.39
N VAL A 131 -14.05 -6.48 7.99
CA VAL A 131 -12.74 -6.79 7.41
C VAL A 131 -12.77 -8.24 6.95
N LEU A 132 -12.62 -8.50 5.65
CA LEU A 132 -12.68 -9.88 5.14
C LEU A 132 -11.41 -10.67 5.46
N ILE A 133 -10.23 -10.03 5.37
CA ILE A 133 -8.94 -10.63 5.70
C ILE A 133 -8.04 -9.61 6.41
N THR A 134 -7.72 -9.88 7.67
CA THR A 134 -6.78 -9.07 8.45
C THR A 134 -5.34 -9.53 8.19
N GLY A 135 -4.35 -8.63 8.25
CA GLY A 135 -2.94 -8.95 8.00
C GLY A 135 -2.35 -10.04 8.91
N ARG A 136 -2.87 -10.20 10.14
CA ARG A 136 -2.50 -11.33 11.02
C ARG A 136 -3.05 -12.65 10.50
N ASP A 137 -4.29 -12.67 10.03
CA ASP A 137 -4.91 -13.85 9.42
C ASP A 137 -4.24 -14.18 8.09
N ALA A 138 -3.85 -13.19 7.29
CA ALA A 138 -3.08 -13.39 6.06
C ALA A 138 -1.68 -13.98 6.34
N LEU A 139 -1.03 -13.60 7.43
CA LEU A 139 0.24 -14.17 7.89
C LEU A 139 0.05 -15.62 8.34
N LEU A 140 -1.04 -15.92 9.06
CA LEU A 140 -1.39 -17.29 9.45
C LEU A 140 -1.77 -18.14 8.24
N LEU A 141 -2.51 -17.60 7.27
CA LEU A 141 -2.86 -18.27 6.02
C LEU A 141 -1.59 -18.54 5.20
N GLY A 142 -0.71 -17.54 5.07
CA GLY A 142 0.59 -17.67 4.41
C GLY A 142 1.52 -18.66 5.11
N ALA A 143 1.54 -18.70 6.44
CA ALA A 143 2.29 -19.68 7.21
C ALA A 143 1.71 -21.09 7.05
N THR A 144 0.38 -21.22 7.07
CA THR A 144 -0.29 -22.51 6.88
C THR A 144 -0.04 -23.05 5.49
N VAL A 145 -0.22 -22.24 4.44
CA VAL A 145 0.08 -22.63 3.06
C VAL A 145 1.58 -22.89 2.87
N GLY A 146 2.45 -22.05 3.46
CA GLY A 146 3.89 -22.17 3.37
C GLY A 146 4.47 -23.41 4.07
N VAL A 147 3.80 -23.92 5.11
CA VAL A 147 4.15 -25.19 5.77
C VAL A 147 3.50 -26.38 5.06
N PHE A 148 2.27 -26.22 4.58
CA PHE A 148 1.51 -27.31 3.94
C PHE A 148 2.06 -27.65 2.56
N PHE A 149 2.47 -26.67 1.77
CA PHE A 149 3.01 -26.88 0.42
C PHE A 149 4.27 -27.78 0.38
N PRO A 150 5.34 -27.55 1.18
CA PRO A 150 6.50 -28.43 1.18
C PRO A 150 6.19 -29.81 1.75
N LEU A 151 5.25 -29.93 2.69
CA LEU A 151 4.80 -31.22 3.23
C LEU A 151 4.07 -32.06 2.17
N VAL A 152 3.15 -31.44 1.42
CA VAL A 152 2.46 -32.08 0.30
C VAL A 152 3.44 -32.43 -0.81
N ALA A 153 4.38 -31.53 -1.15
CA ALA A 153 5.41 -31.82 -2.15
C ALA A 153 6.34 -32.97 -1.72
N TYR A 154 6.66 -33.07 -0.43
CA TYR A 154 7.43 -34.18 0.13
C TYR A 154 6.66 -35.50 0.07
N LEU A 155 5.40 -35.51 0.47
CA LEU A 155 4.52 -36.69 0.38
C LEU A 155 4.32 -37.14 -1.06
N LEU A 156 4.06 -36.22 -1.97
CA LEU A 156 3.94 -36.52 -3.41
C LEU A 156 5.25 -37.10 -3.96
N ARG A 157 6.42 -36.58 -3.56
CA ARG A 157 7.70 -37.17 -3.97
C ARG A 157 7.96 -38.56 -3.39
N ARG A 158 7.44 -38.84 -2.19
CA ARG A 158 7.58 -40.13 -1.52
C ARG A 158 6.67 -41.20 -2.14
N PHE A 159 5.46 -40.81 -2.55
CA PHE A 159 4.41 -41.73 -3.01
C PHE A 159 4.14 -41.68 -4.52
N ALA A 160 4.77 -40.76 -5.27
CA ALA A 160 4.66 -40.75 -6.72
C ALA A 160 5.44 -41.93 -7.34
N PRO A 161 4.86 -42.63 -8.32
CA PRO A 161 5.60 -43.59 -9.12
C PRO A 161 6.77 -42.90 -9.83
N PRO A 162 7.87 -43.63 -10.12
CA PRO A 162 9.00 -43.08 -10.86
C PRO A 162 8.50 -42.48 -12.17
N PRO A 163 8.97 -41.27 -12.55
CA PRO A 163 8.55 -40.66 -13.80
C PRO A 163 8.91 -41.59 -14.96
N GLU A 164 7.94 -41.91 -15.82
CA GLU A 164 8.22 -42.50 -17.13
C GLU A 164 9.27 -41.65 -17.85
N GLU A 165 10.22 -42.32 -18.52
CA GLU A 165 11.38 -41.68 -19.15
C GLU A 165 10.97 -40.41 -19.89
N PRO A 166 11.39 -39.22 -19.42
CA PRO A 166 10.94 -37.99 -20.02
C PRO A 166 11.57 -37.88 -21.41
N ALA A 167 10.72 -37.72 -22.42
CA ALA A 167 11.12 -37.36 -23.77
C ALA A 167 12.20 -36.25 -23.72
N PRO A 168 13.25 -36.32 -24.57
CA PRO A 168 14.42 -35.47 -24.46
C PRO A 168 14.02 -33.99 -24.46
N ARG A 169 14.07 -33.38 -23.27
CA ARG A 169 13.64 -32.00 -23.09
C ARG A 169 14.59 -31.09 -23.86
N PRO A 170 14.07 -30.19 -24.70
CA PRO A 170 14.90 -29.28 -25.47
C PRO A 170 15.69 -28.34 -24.54
N TRP A 171 16.89 -27.94 -24.99
CA TRP A 171 17.89 -27.24 -24.17
C TRP A 171 17.38 -25.93 -23.54
N TYR A 172 16.42 -25.25 -24.18
CA TYR A 172 15.81 -24.02 -23.67
C TYR A 172 14.95 -24.24 -22.42
N ALA A 173 14.35 -25.43 -22.24
CA ALA A 173 13.60 -25.75 -21.04
C ALA A 173 14.51 -25.90 -19.82
N ARG A 174 15.75 -26.38 -20.01
CA ARG A 174 16.76 -26.47 -18.94
C ARG A 174 17.24 -25.08 -18.50
N ALA A 175 17.46 -24.18 -19.45
CA ALA A 175 17.84 -22.79 -19.17
C ALA A 175 16.74 -22.03 -18.41
N GLY A 176 15.49 -22.18 -18.85
CA GLY A 176 14.33 -21.53 -18.19
C GLY A 176 14.12 -21.99 -16.76
N LEU A 177 14.19 -23.30 -16.49
CA LEU A 177 14.08 -23.86 -15.13
C LEU A 177 15.26 -23.45 -14.23
N TRP A 178 16.47 -23.33 -14.78
CA TRP A 178 17.63 -22.84 -14.04
C TRP A 178 17.47 -21.38 -13.63
N LEU A 179 16.99 -20.52 -14.55
CA LEU A 179 16.69 -19.11 -14.29
C LEU A 179 15.57 -18.92 -13.26
N LEU A 180 14.50 -19.69 -13.37
CA LEU A 180 13.38 -19.66 -12.42
C LEU A 180 13.83 -20.06 -11.00
N ARG A 181 14.75 -21.03 -10.91
CA ARG A 181 15.29 -21.47 -9.62
C ARG A 181 16.21 -20.40 -9.00
N GLN A 182 16.99 -19.70 -9.82
CA GLN A 182 17.84 -18.57 -9.39
C GLN A 182 17.00 -17.40 -8.87
N THR A 183 15.92 -17.03 -9.57
CA THR A 183 15.07 -15.90 -9.14
C THR A 183 14.34 -16.17 -7.82
N ILE A 184 13.89 -17.40 -7.59
CA ILE A 184 13.27 -17.78 -6.31
C ILE A 184 14.27 -17.74 -5.16
N VAL A 185 15.51 -18.22 -5.38
CA VAL A 185 16.56 -18.19 -4.35
C VAL A 185 16.98 -16.76 -4.03
N LEU A 186 17.17 -15.90 -5.04
CA LEU A 186 17.54 -14.50 -4.86
C LEU A 186 16.40 -13.68 -4.22
N GLY A 187 15.15 -13.92 -4.63
CA GLY A 187 13.97 -13.29 -4.04
C GLY A 187 13.76 -13.70 -2.58
N GLY A 188 13.93 -14.99 -2.27
CA GLY A 188 13.85 -15.53 -0.92
C GLY A 188 14.96 -15.02 0.01
N ALA A 189 16.20 -14.97 -0.49
CA ALA A 189 17.34 -14.42 0.26
C ALA A 189 17.19 -12.91 0.52
N GLY A 190 16.67 -12.15 -0.44
CA GLY A 190 16.37 -10.73 -0.27
C GLY A 190 15.30 -10.48 0.80
N LEU A 191 14.22 -11.27 0.81
CA LEU A 191 13.17 -11.20 1.82
C LEU A 191 13.69 -11.56 3.22
N LEU A 192 14.46 -12.64 3.36
CA LEU A 192 15.06 -13.04 4.63
C LEU A 192 16.07 -12.01 5.14
N GLY A 193 16.90 -11.44 4.24
CA GLY A 193 17.83 -10.36 4.57
C GLY A 193 17.12 -9.10 5.05
N TRP A 194 16.00 -8.74 4.41
CA TRP A 194 15.20 -7.58 4.81
C TRP A 194 14.52 -7.77 6.18
N VAL A 195 13.98 -8.96 6.44
CA VAL A 195 13.38 -9.31 7.74
C VAL A 195 14.44 -9.34 8.85
N ALA A 196 15.61 -9.94 8.60
CA ALA A 196 16.73 -9.97 9.54
C ALA A 196 17.25 -8.55 9.85
N TYR A 197 17.43 -7.73 8.81
CA TYR A 197 17.85 -6.32 8.96
C TYR A 197 16.84 -5.50 9.79
N ARG A 198 15.55 -5.68 9.55
CA ARG A 198 14.49 -4.99 10.30
C ARG A 198 14.45 -5.42 11.77
N SER A 199 14.64 -6.71 12.05
CA SER A 199 14.71 -7.27 13.41
C SER A 199 15.93 -6.74 14.18
N LEU A 200 17.12 -6.79 13.57
CA LEU A 200 18.35 -6.27 14.16
C LEU A 200 18.29 -4.77 14.42
N ARG A 201 17.69 -4.00 13.51
CA ARG A 201 17.51 -2.55 13.70
C ARG A 201 16.58 -2.22 14.88
N GLN A 202 15.56 -3.05 15.12
CA GLN A 202 14.67 -2.87 16.27
C GLN A 202 15.34 -3.28 17.58
N GLN A 203 16.16 -4.33 17.60
CA GLN A 203 16.94 -4.73 18.77
C GLN A 203 18.05 -3.73 19.11
N ALA A 204 18.77 -3.20 18.11
CA ALA A 204 19.79 -2.17 18.30
C ALA A 204 19.21 -0.89 18.94
N ARG A 205 17.99 -0.50 18.58
CA ARG A 205 17.29 0.64 19.19
C ARG A 205 16.86 0.39 20.63
N ARG A 206 16.63 -0.87 21.03
CA ARG A 206 16.29 -1.24 22.42
C ARG A 206 17.51 -1.28 23.33
N LEU A 207 18.69 -1.60 22.79
CA LEU A 207 19.94 -1.70 23.54
C LEU A 207 20.71 -0.37 23.66
N LEU A 208 20.37 0.65 22.86
CA LEU A 208 21.02 1.96 22.87
C LEU A 208 20.03 3.13 23.12
N PRO A 209 19.36 3.20 24.29
CA PRO A 209 18.53 4.37 24.63
C PRO A 209 19.33 5.65 24.96
N GLY A 210 20.67 5.64 24.82
CA GLY A 210 21.54 6.73 25.31
C GLY A 210 22.37 7.51 24.28
N LEU A 211 22.24 7.29 22.97
CA LEU A 211 23.06 7.98 21.95
C LEU A 211 22.31 8.97 21.04
N ALA A 212 21.02 9.21 21.28
CA ALA A 212 20.25 10.26 20.58
C ALA A 212 20.08 11.51 21.45
N GLY A 213 21.16 11.92 22.11
CA GLY A 213 21.22 13.07 22.99
C GLY A 213 22.55 13.80 22.88
N ARG A 214 22.86 14.30 21.68
CA ARG A 214 23.64 15.52 21.42
C ARG A 214 23.56 15.89 19.95
#